data_AF-W7I6C1-F1
#
_entry.id   AF-W7I6C1-F1
#
_cell.length_a   1.000
_cell.length_b   1.000
_cell.length_c   1.000
_cell.angle_alpha   90.00
_cell.angle_beta   90.00
_cell.angle_gamma   90.00
#
_symmetry.space_group_name_H-M   'P 1'
#
loop_
_entity.id
_entity.type
_entity.pdbx_description
1 polymer ?
#
loop_
_entity_poly.entity_id
_entity_poly.type
_entity_poly.pdbx_seq_one_letter_code
_entity_poly.pdbx_strand_id
1 'polypeptide(L)'
;MLREPTAYRILDSNASRLMERFADFWGSPRTFGSMCSPEFACMLSTLFHVDSRQIALVDEMTNNAVMAFSAGDAALTQSPQWPIFTNMTHAHAMRAMSLLRERLKQSWPYLKDASIVLTAFNLFCYGLCVSDSSILQFMAAIIQTYHKFNTGFPLNLELVTGENGFWIVRILMANNPDDRGLIMQHDTNTFAQERTMFEERSGFYSSGFRTGARPDKTVPILASNVNPVVTLTVTDIAAEVQVPVTPSSPYPSTSPPSTANYDSDPMSIIDNELDIDHHFHDL
;
A
#
# COMPACT_ATOMS: atom_id res chain seq x y z
N MET A 1 35.56 -8.02 -38.65
CA MET A 1 34.52 -8.29 -37.64
C MET A 1 34.13 -6.96 -37.00
N LEU A 2 33.03 -6.36 -37.46
CA LEU A 2 32.48 -5.14 -36.87
C LEU A 2 31.52 -5.57 -35.76
N ARG A 3 31.88 -5.26 -34.51
CA ARG A 3 31.02 -5.42 -33.34
C ARG A 3 29.95 -4.32 -33.45
N GLU A 4 28.69 -4.71 -33.68
CA GLU A 4 27.58 -3.77 -33.58
C GLU A 4 27.50 -3.19 -32.15
N PRO A 5 27.21 -1.89 -31.98
CA PRO A 5 26.99 -1.31 -30.67
C PRO A 5 25.64 -1.78 -30.10
N THR A 6 25.63 -2.13 -28.81
CA THR A 6 24.46 -2.47 -27.98
C THR A 6 23.57 -1.25 -27.71
N ALA A 7 23.14 -0.55 -28.75
CA ALA A 7 22.35 0.66 -28.64
C ALA A 7 21.11 0.55 -29.51
N TYR A 8 20.16 -0.31 -29.13
CA TYR A 8 18.71 -0.18 -29.37
C TYR A 8 18.03 -1.32 -28.59
N ARG A 9 18.03 -1.25 -27.25
CA ARG A 9 16.94 -1.90 -26.51
C ARG A 9 15.70 -1.12 -26.92
N ILE A 10 14.83 -1.73 -27.71
CA ILE A 10 13.45 -1.29 -27.86
C ILE A 10 12.92 -1.24 -26.43
N LEU A 11 12.86 -0.04 -25.85
CA LEU A 11 12.14 0.19 -24.61
C LEU A 11 10.74 -0.33 -24.88
N ASP A 12 10.36 -1.40 -24.17
CA ASP A 12 9.01 -1.91 -24.23
C ASP A 12 8.06 -0.71 -24.06
N SER A 13 7.16 -0.50 -25.02
CA SER A 13 6.30 0.67 -25.04
C SER A 13 5.55 0.83 -23.71
N ASN A 14 5.24 -0.30 -23.05
CA ASN A 14 4.62 -0.32 -21.74
C ASN A 14 5.55 0.18 -20.64
N ALA A 15 6.84 -0.17 -20.67
CA ALA A 15 7.78 0.27 -19.66
C ALA A 15 7.96 1.80 -19.66
N SER A 16 8.09 2.40 -20.86
CA SER A 16 8.17 3.85 -21.00
C SER A 16 6.89 4.53 -20.51
N ARG A 17 5.73 4.00 -20.89
CA ARG A 17 4.42 4.53 -20.48
C ARG A 17 4.19 4.46 -18.97
N LEU A 18 4.64 3.38 -18.33
CA LEU A 18 4.54 3.24 -16.88
C LEU A 18 5.45 4.26 -16.16
N MET A 19 6.65 4.50 -16.67
CA MET A 19 7.54 5.54 -16.13
C MET A 19 6.98 6.96 -16.35
N GLU A 20 6.36 7.23 -17.49
CA GLU A 20 5.67 8.50 -17.74
C GLU A 20 4.47 8.67 -16.81
N ARG A 21 3.64 7.64 -16.65
CA ARG A 21 2.56 7.63 -15.66
C ARG A 21 3.08 7.94 -14.26
N PHE A 22 4.15 7.28 -13.84
CA PHE A 22 4.78 7.53 -12.54
C PHE A 22 5.20 9.00 -12.38
N ALA A 23 5.87 9.56 -13.39
CA ALA A 23 6.36 10.93 -13.35
C ALA A 23 5.24 11.98 -13.43
N ASP A 24 4.18 11.73 -14.22
CA ASP A 24 3.17 12.74 -14.54
C ASP A 24 1.92 12.65 -13.63
N PHE A 25 1.59 11.44 -13.17
CA PHE A 25 0.51 11.24 -12.20
C PHE A 25 1.05 11.38 -10.78
N TRP A 26 1.89 10.45 -10.33
CA TRP A 26 2.39 10.45 -8.96
C TRP A 26 3.39 11.58 -8.69
N GLY A 27 4.13 11.99 -9.70
CA GLY A 27 5.02 13.15 -9.63
C GLY A 27 4.32 14.52 -9.69
N SER A 28 2.99 14.59 -9.79
CA SER A 28 2.24 15.85 -9.82
C SER A 28 1.62 16.17 -8.46
N PRO A 29 1.88 17.36 -7.86
CA PRO A 29 1.25 17.74 -6.59
C PRO A 29 -0.28 17.79 -6.68
N ARG A 30 -0.82 18.01 -7.89
CA ARG A 30 -2.28 18.05 -8.13
C ARG A 30 -2.97 16.73 -7.80
N THR A 31 -2.24 15.62 -7.92
CA THR A 31 -2.77 14.27 -7.59
C THR A 31 -3.11 14.15 -6.11
N PHE A 32 -2.45 14.90 -5.25
CA PHE A 32 -2.64 14.83 -3.80
C PHE A 32 -3.42 16.03 -3.23
N GLY A 33 -3.64 17.08 -4.02
CA GLY A 33 -4.09 18.39 -3.52
C GLY A 33 -5.45 18.40 -2.83
N SER A 34 -6.33 17.43 -3.11
CA SER A 34 -7.61 17.24 -2.44
C SER A 34 -7.49 16.49 -1.10
N MET A 35 -6.41 15.74 -0.90
CA MET A 35 -6.29 14.73 0.17
C MET A 35 -5.39 15.14 1.33
N CYS A 36 -4.35 15.94 1.07
CA CYS A 36 -3.37 16.35 2.08
C CYS A 36 -3.15 17.88 2.06
N SER A 37 -2.17 18.38 2.81
CA SER A 37 -1.79 19.78 2.74
C SER A 37 -0.99 20.07 1.46
N PRO A 38 -0.95 21.32 0.96
CA PRO A 38 -0.15 21.66 -0.22
C PRO A 38 1.35 21.37 -0.06
N GLU A 39 1.89 21.59 1.15
CA GLU A 39 3.28 21.28 1.47
C GLU A 39 3.54 19.77 1.36
N PHE A 40 2.65 18.95 1.95
CA PHE A 40 2.75 17.51 1.86
C PHE A 40 2.61 17.00 0.42
N ALA A 41 1.69 17.57 -0.36
CA ALA A 41 1.50 17.23 -1.76
C ALA A 41 2.76 17.47 -2.60
N CYS A 42 3.44 18.60 -2.39
CA CYS A 42 4.70 18.91 -3.06
C CYS A 42 5.83 17.96 -2.65
N MET A 43 5.89 17.58 -1.37
CA MET A 43 6.86 16.61 -0.87
C MET A 43 6.68 15.23 -1.50
N LEU A 44 5.45 14.70 -1.53
CA LEU A 44 5.15 13.42 -2.19
C LEU A 44 5.48 13.46 -3.68
N SER A 45 5.05 14.52 -4.36
CA SER A 45 5.36 14.76 -5.77
C SER A 45 6.87 14.76 -6.03
N THR A 46 7.67 15.38 -5.16
CA THR A 46 9.13 15.40 -5.27
C THR A 46 9.72 14.00 -5.10
N LEU A 47 9.27 13.22 -4.11
CA LEU A 47 9.74 11.86 -3.89
C LEU A 47 9.49 10.94 -5.09
N PHE A 48 8.34 11.08 -5.75
CA PHE A 48 8.05 10.30 -6.95
C PHE A 48 8.80 10.86 -8.17
N HIS A 49 8.65 12.15 -8.48
CA HIS A 49 9.13 12.74 -9.73
C HIS A 49 10.66 12.87 -9.78
N VAL A 50 11.28 13.21 -8.65
CA VAL A 50 12.71 13.52 -8.55
C VAL A 50 13.44 12.33 -7.95
N ASP A 51 13.20 12.02 -6.68
CA ASP A 51 14.09 11.13 -5.93
C ASP A 51 14.01 9.68 -6.43
N SER A 52 12.80 9.12 -6.45
CA SER A 52 12.56 7.75 -6.92
C SER A 52 12.94 7.58 -8.38
N ARG A 53 12.57 8.54 -9.24
CA ARG A 53 12.87 8.49 -10.67
C ARG A 53 14.37 8.55 -10.95
N GLN A 54 15.10 9.46 -10.32
CA GLN A 54 16.54 9.60 -10.53
C GLN A 54 17.30 8.36 -10.08
N ILE A 55 16.95 7.82 -8.90
CA ILE A 55 17.59 6.59 -8.41
C ILE A 55 17.22 5.39 -9.29
N ALA A 56 15.97 5.30 -9.75
CA ALA A 56 15.53 4.25 -10.69
C ALA A 56 16.27 4.26 -12.06
N LEU A 57 16.98 5.34 -12.44
CA LEU A 57 17.80 5.35 -13.66
C LEU A 57 19.12 4.60 -13.50
N VAL A 58 19.64 4.53 -12.27
CA VAL A 58 20.96 3.95 -11.97
C VAL A 58 20.90 2.71 -11.09
N ASP A 59 19.74 2.47 -10.46
CA ASP A 59 19.54 1.40 -9.49
C ASP A 59 18.45 0.41 -9.93
N GLU A 60 18.85 -0.82 -10.24
CA GLU A 60 17.93 -1.86 -10.75
C GLU A 60 16.83 -2.21 -9.72
N MET A 61 17.16 -2.22 -8.43
CA MET A 61 16.21 -2.53 -7.36
C MET A 61 15.11 -1.49 -7.29
N THR A 62 15.48 -0.21 -7.24
CA THR A 62 14.54 0.92 -7.21
C THR A 62 13.76 0.99 -8.51
N ASN A 63 14.40 0.76 -9.66
CA ASN A 63 13.72 0.70 -10.96
C ASN A 63 12.58 -0.32 -10.95
N ASN A 64 12.86 -1.55 -10.51
CA ASN A 64 11.84 -2.59 -10.42
C ASN A 64 10.73 -2.23 -9.42
N ALA A 65 11.04 -1.56 -8.30
CA ALA A 65 10.00 -1.11 -7.36
C ALA A 65 9.09 -0.04 -7.97
N VAL A 66 9.65 0.94 -8.69
CA VAL A 66 8.89 1.96 -9.42
C VAL A 66 8.00 1.31 -10.48
N MET A 67 8.56 0.37 -11.26
CA MET A 67 7.82 -0.36 -12.28
C MET A 67 6.69 -1.22 -11.69
N ALA A 68 6.93 -1.87 -10.55
CA ALA A 68 5.93 -2.65 -9.83
C ALA A 68 4.77 -1.76 -9.40
N PHE A 69 5.05 -0.65 -8.71
CA PHE A 69 4.00 0.27 -8.28
C PHE A 69 3.22 0.86 -9.47
N SER A 70 3.93 1.30 -10.50
CA SER A 70 3.30 1.91 -11.69
C SER A 70 2.40 0.92 -12.43
N ALA A 71 2.84 -0.32 -12.60
CA ALA A 71 2.03 -1.38 -13.21
C ALA A 71 0.83 -1.74 -12.32
N GLY A 72 1.01 -1.84 -11.00
CA GLY A 72 -0.06 -2.09 -10.05
C GLY A 72 -1.13 -0.99 -10.10
N ASP A 73 -0.70 0.28 -10.18
CA ASP A 73 -1.62 1.40 -10.30
C ASP A 73 -2.36 1.42 -11.65
N ALA A 74 -1.66 1.12 -12.76
CA ALA A 74 -2.29 1.00 -14.07
C ALA A 74 -3.35 -0.12 -14.07
N ALA A 75 -3.07 -1.27 -13.45
CA ALA A 75 -4.02 -2.38 -13.38
C ALA A 75 -5.36 -2.00 -12.72
N LEU A 76 -5.39 -1.02 -11.81
CA LEU A 76 -6.62 -0.53 -11.15
C LEU A 76 -7.58 0.18 -12.11
N THR A 77 -7.09 0.66 -13.25
CA THR A 77 -7.87 1.51 -14.17
C THR A 77 -8.02 0.92 -15.57
N GLN A 78 -7.15 -0.03 -15.95
CA GLN A 78 -7.01 -0.50 -17.33
C GLN A 78 -7.83 -1.74 -17.65
N SER A 79 -9.16 -1.66 -17.59
CA SER A 79 -10.03 -2.71 -18.12
C SER A 79 -10.18 -2.58 -19.65
N PRO A 80 -9.98 -3.65 -20.46
CA PRO A 80 -9.77 -5.06 -20.10
C PRO A 80 -8.30 -5.50 -20.05
N GLN A 81 -7.34 -4.60 -20.22
CA GLN A 81 -5.90 -4.89 -20.35
C GLN A 81 -5.20 -5.19 -19.01
N TRP A 82 -5.93 -5.16 -17.89
CA TRP A 82 -5.44 -5.37 -16.54
C TRP A 82 -4.58 -6.64 -16.36
N PRO A 83 -4.80 -7.79 -17.05
CA PRO A 83 -3.96 -8.98 -16.87
C PRO A 83 -2.50 -8.75 -17.27
N ILE A 84 -2.24 -7.90 -18.28
CA ILE A 84 -0.88 -7.55 -18.71
C ILE A 84 -0.17 -6.81 -17.58
N PHE A 85 -0.82 -5.79 -17.02
CA PHE A 85 -0.28 -4.99 -15.92
C PHE A 85 -0.16 -5.78 -14.62
N THR A 86 -1.08 -6.72 -14.35
CA THR A 86 -0.98 -7.65 -13.21
C THR A 86 0.26 -8.56 -13.32
N ASN A 87 0.56 -9.08 -14.50
CA ASN A 87 1.77 -9.90 -14.67
C ASN A 87 3.05 -9.05 -14.53
N MET A 88 3.07 -7.85 -15.13
CA MET A 88 4.21 -6.93 -15.01
C MET A 88 4.45 -6.50 -13.56
N THR A 89 3.39 -6.15 -12.82
CA THR A 89 3.53 -5.70 -11.43
C THR A 89 4.13 -6.78 -10.54
N HIS A 90 3.72 -8.05 -10.69
CA HIS A 90 4.26 -9.14 -9.89
C HIS A 90 5.71 -9.48 -10.27
N ALA A 91 6.03 -9.51 -11.56
CA ALA A 91 7.39 -9.80 -12.02
C ALA A 91 8.39 -8.76 -11.49
N HIS A 92 8.05 -7.48 -11.59
CA HIS A 92 8.88 -6.40 -11.06
C HIS A 92 8.94 -6.40 -9.53
N ALA A 93 7.82 -6.64 -8.83
CA ALA A 93 7.80 -6.71 -7.37
C ALA A 93 8.73 -7.83 -6.85
N MET A 94 8.67 -9.03 -7.43
CA MET A 94 9.54 -10.15 -7.07
C MET A 94 11.02 -9.82 -7.29
N ARG A 95 11.34 -9.19 -8.42
CA ARG A 95 12.73 -8.80 -8.73
C ARG A 95 13.24 -7.75 -7.72
N ALA A 96 12.44 -6.72 -7.43
CA ALA A 96 12.78 -5.70 -6.45
C ALA A 96 12.97 -6.29 -5.04
N MET A 97 12.06 -7.17 -4.60
CA MET A 97 12.17 -7.84 -3.29
C MET A 97 13.40 -8.74 -3.19
N SER A 98 13.74 -9.48 -4.25
CA SER A 98 14.95 -10.31 -4.28
C SER A 98 16.23 -9.47 -4.16
N LEU A 99 16.31 -8.32 -4.85
CA LEU A 99 17.47 -7.43 -4.75
C LEU A 99 17.51 -6.72 -3.38
N LEU A 100 16.36 -6.33 -2.86
CA LEU A 100 16.21 -5.73 -1.53
C LEU A 100 16.68 -6.68 -0.44
N ARG A 101 16.29 -7.96 -0.50
CA ARG A 101 16.78 -9.01 0.41
C ARG A 101 18.30 -9.03 0.49
N GLU A 102 18.97 -9.06 -0.66
CA GLU A 102 20.43 -9.15 -0.71
C GLU A 102 21.12 -7.89 -0.17
N ARG A 103 20.54 -6.70 -0.41
CA ARG A 103 21.05 -5.46 0.19
C ARG A 103 20.83 -5.39 1.69
N LEU A 104 19.67 -5.83 2.17
CA LEU A 104 19.35 -5.82 3.58
C LEU A 104 20.27 -6.78 4.35
N LYS A 105 20.58 -7.96 3.83
CA LYS A 105 21.57 -8.88 4.44
C LYS A 105 22.93 -8.23 4.73
N GLN A 106 23.34 -7.29 3.88
CA GLN A 106 24.64 -6.65 3.97
C GLN A 106 24.64 -5.40 4.86
N SER A 107 23.49 -4.75 5.02
CA SER A 107 23.40 -3.41 5.60
C SER A 107 22.47 -3.32 6.81
N TRP A 108 21.69 -4.36 7.12
CA TRP A 108 20.77 -4.35 8.25
C TRP A 108 21.50 -4.42 9.60
N PRO A 109 21.02 -3.71 10.64
CA PRO A 109 19.97 -2.69 10.63
C PRO A 109 20.49 -1.27 10.29
N TYR A 110 21.78 -1.11 10.03
CA TYR A 110 22.45 0.18 9.79
C TYR A 110 22.29 0.68 8.35
N LEU A 111 21.04 0.92 7.96
CA LEU A 111 20.67 1.38 6.63
C LEU A 111 21.20 2.80 6.38
N LYS A 112 22.09 2.99 5.40
CA LYS A 112 22.56 4.32 4.95
C LYS A 112 22.27 4.60 3.47
N ASP A 113 21.78 3.60 2.76
CA ASP A 113 21.56 3.63 1.33
C ASP A 113 20.17 4.19 1.02
N ALA A 114 20.11 5.35 0.38
CA ALA A 114 18.87 5.99 -0.06
C ALA A 114 18.05 5.09 -1.01
N SER A 115 18.70 4.23 -1.78
CA SER A 115 18.01 3.30 -2.69
C SER A 115 17.17 2.26 -1.93
N ILE A 116 17.63 1.80 -0.76
CA ILE A 116 16.86 0.86 0.09
C ILE A 116 15.57 1.53 0.56
N VAL A 117 15.66 2.76 1.04
CA VAL A 117 14.52 3.49 1.61
C VAL A 117 13.51 3.87 0.53
N LEU A 118 13.97 4.36 -0.63
CA LEU A 118 13.08 4.66 -1.75
C LEU A 118 12.48 3.40 -2.37
N THR A 119 13.22 2.30 -2.44
CA THR A 119 12.67 1.01 -2.84
C THR A 119 11.59 0.57 -1.88
N ALA A 120 11.82 0.65 -0.56
CA ALA A 120 10.82 0.32 0.45
C ALA A 120 9.58 1.19 0.30
N PHE A 121 9.73 2.51 0.10
CA PHE A 121 8.62 3.41 -0.15
C PHE A 121 7.81 3.04 -1.41
N ASN A 122 8.47 2.79 -2.54
CA ASN A 122 7.78 2.40 -3.77
C ASN A 122 7.10 1.01 -3.64
N LEU A 123 7.73 0.06 -2.94
CA LEU A 123 7.11 -1.25 -2.67
C LEU A 123 5.97 -1.16 -1.66
N PHE A 124 6.00 -0.20 -0.74
CA PHE A 124 4.87 0.12 0.13
C PHE A 124 3.68 0.62 -0.71
N CYS A 125 3.94 1.54 -1.65
CA CYS A 125 2.91 2.01 -2.58
C CYS A 125 2.37 0.88 -3.48
N TYR A 126 3.22 -0.05 -3.92
CA TYR A 126 2.77 -1.29 -4.56
C TYR A 126 1.85 -2.12 -3.65
N GLY A 127 2.22 -2.28 -2.37
CA GLY A 127 1.40 -2.95 -1.35
C GLY A 127 0.00 -2.36 -1.23
N LEU A 128 -0.15 -1.04 -1.40
CA LEU A 128 -1.46 -0.38 -1.46
C LEU A 128 -2.27 -0.83 -2.68
N CYS A 129 -1.65 -0.90 -3.86
CA CYS A 129 -2.32 -1.31 -5.10
C CYS A 129 -2.83 -2.76 -5.05
N VAL A 130 -2.09 -3.66 -4.40
CA VAL A 130 -2.46 -5.08 -4.28
C VAL A 130 -3.17 -5.41 -2.96
N SER A 131 -3.34 -4.43 -2.07
CA SER A 131 -3.98 -4.58 -0.77
C SER A 131 -3.34 -5.65 0.14
N ASP A 132 -2.01 -5.76 0.13
CA ASP A 132 -1.26 -6.75 0.94
C ASP A 132 -0.65 -6.09 2.19
N SER A 133 -1.25 -6.36 3.35
CA SER A 133 -0.82 -5.82 4.64
C SER A 133 0.58 -6.27 5.04
N SER A 134 1.02 -7.47 4.65
CA SER A 134 2.35 -8.00 5.00
C SER A 134 3.44 -7.19 4.30
N ILE A 135 3.21 -6.84 3.03
CA ILE A 135 4.11 -5.94 2.28
C ILE A 135 4.14 -4.57 2.94
N LEU A 136 2.97 -4.01 3.27
CA LEU A 136 2.87 -2.69 3.91
C LEU A 136 3.64 -2.64 5.24
N GLN A 137 3.43 -3.62 6.12
CA GLN A 137 4.12 -3.69 7.42
C GLN A 137 5.64 -3.82 7.25
N PHE A 138 6.08 -4.72 6.37
CA PHE A 138 7.50 -4.96 6.16
C PHE A 138 8.22 -3.72 5.62
N MET A 139 7.64 -3.05 4.62
CA MET A 139 8.23 -1.84 4.06
C MET A 139 8.21 -0.66 5.06
N ALA A 140 7.13 -0.52 5.83
CA ALA A 140 7.07 0.47 6.91
C ALA A 140 8.16 0.22 7.97
N ALA A 141 8.39 -1.04 8.37
CA ALA A 141 9.42 -1.41 9.34
C ALA A 141 10.85 -1.08 8.84
N ILE A 142 11.13 -1.24 7.55
CA ILE A 142 12.41 -0.81 6.94
C ILE A 142 12.60 0.70 7.08
N ILE A 143 11.59 1.50 6.71
CA ILE A 143 11.66 2.97 6.79
C ILE A 143 11.78 3.45 8.23
N GLN A 144 11.00 2.89 9.15
CA GLN A 144 11.10 3.19 10.58
C GLN A 144 12.48 2.82 11.14
N THR A 145 13.10 1.74 10.66
CA THR A 145 14.45 1.35 11.07
C THR A 145 15.50 2.30 10.52
N TYR A 146 15.36 2.76 9.28
CA TYR A 146 16.21 3.80 8.71
C TYR A 146 16.20 5.08 9.56
N HIS A 147 15.02 5.50 10.03
CA HIS A 147 14.84 6.69 10.89
C HIS A 147 15.52 6.59 12.25
N LYS A 148 15.81 5.38 12.76
CA LYS A 148 16.56 5.22 14.01
C LYS A 148 18.01 5.69 13.88
N PHE A 149 18.55 5.72 12.67
CA PHE A 149 19.96 6.01 12.41
C PHE A 149 20.18 7.22 11.49
N ASN A 150 19.13 7.73 10.83
CA ASN A 150 19.22 8.79 9.85
C ASN A 150 17.96 9.67 9.88
N THR A 151 18.08 10.91 9.40
CA THR A 151 16.94 11.85 9.27
C THR A 151 16.68 12.27 7.81
N GLY A 152 17.28 11.56 6.85
CA GLY A 152 17.33 12.00 5.45
C GLY A 152 16.07 11.72 4.63
N PHE A 153 15.18 10.86 5.12
CA PHE A 153 13.93 10.53 4.43
C PHE A 153 12.79 11.38 5.01
N PRO A 154 11.91 12.00 4.20
CA PRO A 154 11.00 13.01 4.73
C PRO A 154 9.64 12.46 5.17
N LEU A 155 9.39 11.14 5.06
CA LEU A 155 8.11 10.52 5.41
C LEU A 155 8.21 9.50 6.54
N ASN A 156 7.17 9.44 7.35
CA ASN A 156 6.84 8.31 8.22
C ASN A 156 5.69 7.51 7.63
N LEU A 157 5.76 6.19 7.74
CA LEU A 157 4.69 5.28 7.33
C LEU A 157 4.13 4.56 8.54
N GLU A 158 2.82 4.60 8.69
CA GLU A 158 2.09 3.89 9.72
C GLU A 158 1.01 3.01 9.08
N LEU A 159 0.88 1.79 9.61
CA LEU A 159 -0.24 0.91 9.30
C LEU A 159 -0.99 0.65 10.61
N VAL A 160 -2.25 1.04 10.65
CA VAL A 160 -3.17 0.72 11.74
C VAL A 160 -4.06 -0.42 11.27
N THR A 161 -3.88 -1.60 11.83
CA THR A 161 -4.75 -2.76 11.56
C THR A 161 -5.88 -2.80 12.57
N GLY A 162 -7.12 -2.89 12.10
CA GLY A 162 -8.32 -3.08 12.91
C GLY A 162 -8.74 -4.54 13.01
N GLU A 163 -9.81 -4.79 13.78
CA GLU A 163 -10.47 -6.09 13.82
C GLU A 163 -11.10 -6.41 12.45
N ASN A 164 -11.18 -7.70 12.09
CA ASN A 164 -11.72 -8.20 10.80
C ASN A 164 -10.86 -7.91 9.54
N GLY A 165 -9.56 -7.67 9.68
CA GLY A 165 -8.66 -7.51 8.53
C GLY A 165 -8.72 -6.13 7.86
N PHE A 166 -9.46 -5.19 8.44
CA PHE A 166 -9.44 -3.80 8.03
C PHE A 166 -8.09 -3.16 8.35
N TRP A 167 -7.60 -2.28 7.49
CA TRP A 167 -6.41 -1.49 7.79
C TRP A 167 -6.50 -0.07 7.23
N ILE A 168 -5.83 0.84 7.92
CA ILE A 168 -5.64 2.23 7.53
C ILE A 168 -4.13 2.45 7.40
N VAL A 169 -3.72 3.00 6.27
CA VAL A 169 -2.38 3.53 6.08
C VAL A 169 -2.38 5.03 6.34
N ARG A 170 -1.36 5.51 7.05
CA ARG A 170 -1.04 6.93 7.17
C ARG A 170 0.37 7.16 6.65
N ILE A 171 0.50 8.10 5.72
CA ILE A 171 1.77 8.62 5.25
C ILE A 171 1.89 10.01 5.84
N LEU A 172 2.88 10.24 6.69
CA LEU A 172 3.03 11.45 7.51
C LEU A 172 4.36 12.13 7.20
N MET A 173 4.48 13.43 7.47
CA MET A 173 5.78 14.10 7.44
C MET A 173 6.64 13.63 8.60
N ALA A 174 7.90 13.31 8.33
CA ALA A 174 8.83 12.90 9.38
C ALA A 174 9.20 14.06 10.32
N ASN A 175 9.24 15.29 9.80
CA ASN A 175 9.67 16.50 10.51
C ASN A 175 8.51 17.38 10.98
N ASN A 176 7.27 17.07 10.62
CA ASN A 176 6.09 17.85 11.00
C ASN A 176 4.95 16.91 11.43
N PRO A 177 4.92 16.49 12.71
CA PRO A 177 3.91 15.55 13.21
C PRO A 177 2.49 16.16 13.28
N ASP A 178 2.37 17.49 13.22
CA ASP A 178 1.09 18.19 13.27
C ASP A 178 0.37 18.19 11.91
N ASP A 179 1.08 17.89 10.83
CA ASP A 179 0.45 17.71 9.52
C ASP A 179 -0.35 16.41 9.49
N ARG A 180 -1.59 16.50 9.01
CA ARG A 180 -2.50 15.35 8.90
C ARG A 180 -1.98 14.24 7.96
N GLY A 181 -1.04 14.56 7.08
CA GLY A 181 -0.49 13.70 6.06
C GLY A 181 -1.51 13.25 5.02
N LEU A 182 -1.32 12.03 4.52
CA LEU A 182 -2.24 11.33 3.64
C LEU A 182 -2.73 10.06 4.33
N ILE A 183 -4.04 9.92 4.46
CA ILE A 183 -4.70 8.77 5.09
C ILE A 183 -5.44 7.98 4.02
N MET A 184 -5.19 6.68 3.95
CA MET A 184 -5.81 5.76 2.98
C MET A 184 -6.39 4.55 3.70
N GLN A 185 -7.61 4.18 3.38
CA GLN A 185 -8.27 3.01 3.95
C GLN A 185 -8.28 1.85 2.95
N HIS A 186 -8.20 0.62 3.44
CA HIS A 186 -8.17 -0.61 2.65
C HIS A 186 -9.25 -0.68 1.55
N ASP A 187 -10.47 -0.21 1.83
CA ASP A 187 -11.64 -0.29 0.95
C ASP A 187 -11.88 0.98 0.11
N THR A 188 -11.05 2.01 0.29
CA THR A 188 -11.21 3.29 -0.40
C THR A 188 -10.28 3.41 -1.60
N ASN A 189 -10.86 3.64 -2.78
CA ASN A 189 -10.08 4.03 -3.94
C ASN A 189 -9.75 5.53 -3.87
N THR A 190 -8.80 5.88 -3.01
CA THR A 190 -8.47 7.26 -2.63
C THR A 190 -8.26 8.17 -3.84
N PHE A 191 -7.55 7.72 -4.87
CA PHE A 191 -7.24 8.53 -6.06
C PHE A 191 -8.13 8.22 -7.27
N ALA A 192 -9.36 7.70 -7.07
CA ALA A 192 -10.22 7.31 -8.18
C ALA A 192 -10.49 8.47 -9.15
N GLN A 193 -10.85 9.63 -8.61
CA GLN A 193 -11.21 10.80 -9.41
C GLN A 193 -10.00 11.35 -10.18
N GLU A 194 -8.86 11.47 -9.51
CA GLU A 194 -7.61 11.96 -10.08
C GLU A 194 -7.10 11.03 -11.18
N ARG A 195 -7.21 9.71 -11.00
CA ARG A 195 -6.88 8.73 -12.04
C ARG A 195 -7.77 8.89 -13.26
N THR A 196 -9.09 9.03 -13.10
CA THR A 196 -9.99 9.26 -14.23
C THR A 196 -9.60 10.52 -15.00
N MET A 197 -9.38 11.63 -14.31
CA MET A 197 -8.94 12.88 -14.95
C MET A 197 -7.59 12.74 -15.67
N PHE A 198 -6.66 11.98 -15.10
CA PHE A 198 -5.36 11.72 -15.71
C PHE A 198 -5.49 10.90 -17.00
N GLU A 199 -6.27 9.82 -16.99
CA GLU A 199 -6.50 8.96 -18.16
C GLU A 199 -7.18 9.71 -19.30
N GLU A 200 -8.21 10.52 -19.00
CA GLU A 200 -8.90 11.35 -19.98
C GLU A 200 -7.96 12.36 -20.66
N ARG A 201 -7.05 12.97 -19.90
CA ARG A 201 -6.11 13.97 -20.41
C ARG A 201 -4.95 13.35 -21.18
N SER A 202 -4.39 12.28 -20.66
CA SER A 202 -3.16 11.70 -21.17
C SER A 202 -3.37 10.87 -22.43
N GLY A 203 -4.58 10.34 -22.62
CA GLY A 203 -4.88 9.46 -23.75
C GLY A 203 -4.11 8.14 -23.70
N PHE A 204 -3.39 7.84 -22.60
CA PHE A 204 -2.42 6.74 -22.53
C PHE A 204 -3.07 5.45 -23.04
N TYR A 205 -4.23 5.08 -22.49
CA TYR A 205 -4.89 3.82 -22.80
C TYR A 205 -6.24 3.95 -23.49
N SER A 206 -6.51 5.09 -24.12
CA SER A 206 -7.79 5.39 -24.76
C SER A 206 -7.99 4.61 -26.05
N SER A 207 -8.39 3.34 -25.96
CA SER A 207 -9.08 2.65 -27.05
C SER A 207 -10.58 2.86 -26.90
N GLY A 208 -11.11 3.89 -27.57
CA GLY A 208 -12.53 4.13 -27.86
C GLY A 208 -13.59 3.43 -26.99
N PHE A 209 -13.84 3.92 -25.77
CA PHE A 209 -15.16 3.73 -25.16
C PHE A 209 -16.10 4.80 -25.67
N ARG A 210 -16.86 4.46 -26.71
CA ARG A 210 -18.16 5.11 -26.94
C ARG A 210 -18.97 4.96 -25.66
N THR A 211 -19.52 6.08 -25.19
CA THR A 211 -20.65 6.20 -24.26
C THR A 211 -21.49 4.91 -24.19
N GLY A 212 -21.36 4.18 -23.10
CA GLY A 212 -22.14 2.97 -22.84
C GLY A 212 -21.82 2.41 -21.46
N ALA A 213 -22.74 2.66 -20.52
CA ALA A 213 -22.72 2.23 -19.12
C ALA A 213 -21.63 2.85 -18.23
N ARG A 214 -22.05 3.79 -17.38
CA ARG A 214 -21.45 4.00 -16.06
C ARG A 214 -21.27 2.62 -15.42
N PRO A 215 -20.08 2.23 -14.92
CA PRO A 215 -20.00 1.04 -14.10
C PRO A 215 -20.76 1.33 -12.81
N ASP A 216 -21.99 0.82 -12.72
CA ASP A 216 -22.89 0.96 -11.56
C ASP A 216 -22.45 0.08 -10.39
N LYS A 217 -21.16 -0.27 -10.35
CA LYS A 217 -20.53 -1.08 -9.32
C LYS A 217 -19.14 -0.50 -9.12
N THR A 218 -18.88 -0.04 -7.91
CA THR A 218 -17.52 0.08 -7.36
C THR A 218 -16.74 -1.14 -7.80
N VAL A 219 -15.84 -0.97 -8.77
CA VAL A 219 -14.91 -2.03 -9.16
C VAL A 219 -14.14 -2.32 -7.87
N PRO A 220 -14.26 -3.53 -7.30
CA PRO A 220 -13.51 -3.84 -6.11
C PRO A 220 -12.05 -3.59 -6.44
N ILE A 221 -11.36 -2.91 -5.52
CA ILE A 221 -9.90 -2.85 -5.50
C ILE A 221 -9.40 -4.26 -5.82
N LEU A 222 -8.29 -4.37 -6.55
CA LEU A 222 -7.61 -5.60 -6.97
C LEU A 222 -7.25 -6.61 -5.84
N ALA A 223 -7.88 -6.49 -4.66
CA ALA A 223 -7.84 -7.31 -3.46
C ALA A 223 -7.94 -8.83 -3.66
N SER A 224 -8.21 -9.34 -4.87
CA SER A 224 -8.20 -10.77 -5.17
C SER A 224 -7.01 -11.28 -5.97
N ASN A 225 -6.07 -10.43 -6.39
CA ASN A 225 -4.94 -10.84 -7.26
C ASN A 225 -3.58 -10.68 -6.59
N VAL A 226 -3.49 -10.80 -5.27
CA VAL A 226 -2.19 -10.95 -4.61
C VAL A 226 -1.60 -12.26 -5.08
N ASN A 227 -0.46 -12.20 -5.78
CA ASN A 227 0.32 -13.40 -6.01
C ASN A 227 0.91 -13.83 -4.65
N PRO A 228 0.47 -14.96 -4.06
CA PRO A 228 0.87 -15.36 -2.71
C PRO A 228 2.38 -15.57 -2.58
N VAL A 229 3.08 -15.81 -3.71
CA VAL A 229 4.54 -15.91 -3.75
C VAL A 229 5.20 -14.60 -3.30
N VAL A 230 4.61 -13.45 -3.62
CA VAL A 230 5.14 -12.14 -3.21
C VAL A 230 5.03 -11.96 -1.70
N THR A 231 3.87 -12.30 -1.13
CA THR A 231 3.63 -12.26 0.33
C THR A 231 4.55 -13.21 1.10
N LEU A 232 4.73 -14.44 0.58
CA LEU A 232 5.63 -15.43 1.15
C LEU A 232 7.09 -14.94 1.09
N THR A 233 7.50 -14.33 -0.02
CA THR A 233 8.84 -13.76 -0.17
C THR A 233 9.11 -12.69 0.87
N VAL A 234 8.14 -11.80 1.16
CA VAL A 234 8.28 -10.81 2.23
C VAL A 234 8.45 -11.46 3.60
N THR A 235 7.64 -12.49 3.88
CA THR A 235 7.72 -13.23 5.15
C THR A 235 9.08 -13.89 5.33
N ASP A 236 9.61 -14.52 4.26
CA ASP A 236 10.92 -15.16 4.25
C ASP A 236 12.06 -14.15 4.49
N ILE A 237 12.00 -12.98 3.85
CA ILE A 237 13.01 -11.92 4.03
C ILE A 237 12.95 -11.38 5.46
N ALA A 238 11.75 -11.10 5.97
CA ALA A 238 11.57 -10.58 7.33
C ALA A 238 12.14 -11.55 8.38
N ALA A 239 11.89 -12.85 8.21
CA ALA A 239 12.43 -13.89 9.08
C ALA A 239 13.96 -14.00 8.98
N GLU A 240 14.53 -13.96 7.77
CA GLU A 240 15.97 -14.11 7.57
C GLU A 240 16.77 -12.90 8.08
N VAL A 241 16.29 -11.69 7.80
CA VAL A 241 16.97 -10.44 8.16
C VAL A 241 16.58 -9.96 9.56
N GLN A 242 15.63 -10.62 10.22
CA GLN A 242 15.10 -10.26 11.54
C GLN A 242 14.55 -8.83 11.57
N VAL A 243 13.79 -8.46 10.52
CA VAL A 243 13.08 -7.19 10.49
C VAL A 243 11.95 -7.26 11.52
N PRO A 244 11.83 -6.29 12.45
CA PRO A 244 10.77 -6.29 13.46
C PRO A 244 9.44 -5.91 12.80
N VAL A 245 8.80 -6.88 12.18
CA VAL A 245 7.44 -6.75 11.69
C VAL A 245 6.51 -7.10 12.85
N THR A 246 5.65 -6.17 13.27
CA THR A 246 4.57 -6.51 14.20
C THR A 246 3.61 -7.46 13.47
N PRO A 247 3.43 -8.71 13.94
CA PRO A 247 2.53 -9.62 13.27
C PRO A 247 1.09 -9.08 13.37
N SER A 248 0.44 -8.86 12.23
CA SER A 248 -1.02 -8.92 12.19
C SER A 248 -1.42 -10.37 12.45
N SER A 249 -1.73 -10.70 13.71
CA SER A 249 -2.27 -12.02 14.03
C SER A 249 -3.63 -12.19 13.33
N PRO A 250 -3.87 -13.28 12.58
CA PRO A 250 -5.21 -13.58 12.10
C PRO A 250 -6.10 -14.27 13.14
N TYR A 251 -5.60 -14.63 14.34
CA TYR A 251 -6.41 -15.28 15.39
C TYR A 251 -5.95 -14.92 16.81
N PRO A 252 -6.87 -14.73 17.77
CA PRO A 252 -6.51 -14.68 19.18
C PRO A 252 -6.11 -16.07 19.67
N SER A 253 -4.87 -16.22 20.15
CA SER A 253 -4.46 -17.37 20.97
C SER A 253 -5.04 -17.20 22.38
N THR A 254 -6.32 -17.49 22.56
CA THR A 254 -6.85 -17.77 23.89
C THR A 254 -6.53 -19.23 24.22
N SER A 255 -5.43 -19.45 24.92
CA SER A 255 -5.29 -20.63 25.77
C SER A 255 -6.36 -20.54 26.86
N PRO A 256 -7.26 -21.52 27.04
CA PRO A 256 -8.20 -21.48 28.13
C PRO A 256 -7.45 -21.74 29.44
N PRO A 257 -7.67 -20.97 30.52
CA PRO A 257 -7.29 -21.43 31.84
C PRO A 257 -8.22 -22.58 32.24
N SER A 258 -7.60 -23.70 32.57
CA SER A 258 -8.22 -24.91 33.08
C SER A 258 -9.03 -24.66 34.35
N THR A 259 -10.27 -25.17 34.34
CA THR A 259 -11.04 -25.75 35.46
C THR A 259 -11.00 -25.05 36.83
N ALA A 260 -12.16 -24.52 37.23
CA ALA A 260 -12.67 -24.69 38.59
C ALA A 260 -14.18 -24.98 38.53
N ASN A 261 -14.54 -26.19 38.96
CA ASN A 261 -15.90 -26.66 39.23
C ASN A 261 -16.54 -25.87 40.38
N TYR A 262 -17.87 -25.67 40.31
CA TYR A 262 -18.86 -25.92 41.37
C TYR A 262 -20.24 -25.72 40.69
N ASP A 263 -20.86 -26.80 40.22
CA ASP A 263 -21.96 -27.54 40.87
C ASP A 263 -23.33 -26.82 40.85
N SER A 264 -24.23 -27.45 40.09
CA SER A 264 -25.71 -27.54 40.14
C SER A 264 -26.34 -27.27 41.52
N ASP A 265 -27.57 -26.74 41.70
CA ASP A 265 -28.84 -27.08 41.03
C ASP A 265 -30.00 -26.11 41.52
N PRO A 266 -31.33 -26.32 41.35
CA PRO A 266 -32.25 -25.37 40.71
C PRO A 266 -33.46 -24.90 41.57
N MET A 267 -34.43 -24.24 40.92
CA MET A 267 -35.85 -23.95 41.32
C MET A 267 -36.14 -22.74 42.24
N SER A 268 -36.92 -21.77 41.74
CA SER A 268 -38.36 -21.62 42.08
C SER A 268 -38.97 -20.33 41.52
N ILE A 269 -40.18 -20.51 40.98
CA ILE A 269 -41.17 -19.49 40.62
C ILE A 269 -41.80 -18.97 41.91
N ILE A 270 -41.90 -17.64 42.10
CA ILE A 270 -42.94 -17.03 42.92
C ILE A 270 -43.37 -15.70 42.28
N ASP A 271 -44.62 -15.69 41.79
CA ASP A 271 -45.45 -14.52 41.52
C ASP A 271 -45.67 -13.69 42.80
N ASN A 272 -45.77 -12.37 42.66
CA ASN A 272 -46.75 -11.60 43.42
C ASN A 272 -47.00 -10.23 42.77
N GLU A 273 -48.20 -10.12 42.20
CA GLU A 273 -48.93 -8.86 42.01
C GLU A 273 -49.03 -8.08 43.33
N LEU A 274 -48.99 -6.75 43.23
CA LEU A 274 -49.94 -5.87 43.92
C LEU A 274 -49.91 -4.46 43.28
N ASP A 275 -50.89 -4.29 42.42
CA ASP A 275 -51.67 -3.10 42.06
C ASP A 275 -51.75 -1.98 43.14
N ILE A 276 -51.78 -0.71 42.69
CA ILE A 276 -52.93 0.24 42.70
C ILE A 276 -52.43 1.70 42.51
N ASP A 277 -52.80 2.26 41.36
CA ASP A 277 -53.31 3.61 41.02
C ASP A 277 -53.08 4.86 41.89
N HIS A 278 -52.74 5.98 41.24
CA HIS A 278 -53.73 7.06 41.00
C HIS A 278 -53.29 8.11 39.94
N HIS A 279 -54.17 8.26 38.94
CA HIS A 279 -54.52 9.41 38.08
C HIS A 279 -53.92 10.81 38.37
N PHE A 280 -53.57 11.57 37.30
CA PHE A 280 -54.48 12.57 36.71
C PHE A 280 -53.97 13.14 35.36
N HIS A 281 -54.95 13.55 34.55
CA HIS A 281 -54.94 13.90 33.12
C HIS A 281 -54.16 15.15 32.69
N ASP A 282 -53.75 15.07 31.41
CA ASP A 282 -53.68 16.09 30.34
C ASP A 282 -54.15 17.53 30.63
N LEU A 283 -53.30 18.47 30.20
CA LEU A 283 -53.65 19.66 29.41
C LEU A 283 -52.54 19.93 28.38
#